data_AF-A0A5P9PFQ0-F1
#
_entry.id   AF-A0A5P9PFQ0-F1
#
_cell.length_a   1.000
_cell.length_b   1.000
_cell.length_c   1.000
_cell.angle_alpha   90.00
_cell.angle_beta   90.00
_cell.angle_gamma   90.00
#
_symmetry.space_group_name_H-M   'P 1'
#
loop_
_entity.id
_entity.type
_entity.pdbx_description
1 polymer ?
#
loop_
_entity_poly.entity_id
_entity_poly.type
_entity_poly.pdbx_seq_one_letter_code
_entity_poly.pdbx_strand_id
1 'polypeptide(L)'
;MVLAAGAGVLREPVAPVFEAIGSRAVRVSERPGDGHRLKLAANAWVLSITAATAQSVRLAEDLGLDSPYAQLKGSAMIDGEYPPAFPAGGAAKDAGQDMAAVKRVFHRGKGSSTVDSKDHDRIRGAVTV
;
A
#
# COMPACT_ATOMS: atom_id res chain seq x y z
N MET A 1 -11.19 -11.83 8.28
CA MET A 1 -10.55 -11.65 9.61
C MET A 1 -11.32 -10.59 10.38
N VAL A 2 -11.66 -10.86 11.64
CA VAL A 2 -12.31 -9.93 12.57
C VAL A 2 -11.25 -9.33 13.50
N LEU A 3 -11.25 -8.01 13.70
CA LEU A 3 -10.45 -7.32 14.70
C LEU A 3 -11.37 -6.89 15.84
N ALA A 4 -11.48 -7.72 16.87
CA ALA A 4 -12.42 -7.52 17.97
C ALA A 4 -11.79 -6.66 19.07
N ALA A 5 -12.52 -5.62 19.50
CA ALA A 5 -12.17 -4.81 20.66
C ALA A 5 -13.43 -4.48 21.46
N GLY A 6 -13.37 -4.66 22.78
CA GLY A 6 -14.51 -4.48 23.69
C GLY A 6 -14.44 -5.38 24.91
N ALA A 7 -15.39 -5.20 25.82
CA ALA A 7 -15.40 -5.82 27.14
C ALA A 7 -15.31 -7.36 27.09
N GLY A 8 -14.45 -7.92 27.94
CA GLY A 8 -14.14 -9.34 28.00
C GLY A 8 -15.35 -10.24 28.26
N VAL A 9 -16.34 -9.73 28.99
CA VAL A 9 -17.59 -10.46 29.31
C VAL A 9 -18.43 -10.79 28.08
N LEU A 10 -18.23 -10.07 26.97
CA LEU A 10 -18.95 -10.30 25.72
C LEU A 10 -18.24 -11.32 24.82
N ARG A 11 -17.03 -11.78 25.17
CA ARG A 11 -16.18 -12.61 24.30
C ARG A 11 -16.82 -13.96 23.96
N GLU A 12 -17.17 -14.77 24.96
CA GLU A 12 -17.78 -16.08 24.73
C GLU A 12 -19.16 -15.96 24.04
N PRO A 13 -20.05 -15.03 24.45
CA PRO A 13 -21.33 -14.85 23.76
C PRO A 13 -21.23 -14.50 22.26
N VAL A 14 -20.27 -13.66 21.85
CA VAL A 14 -20.15 -13.21 20.45
C VAL A 14 -19.25 -14.09 19.59
N ALA A 15 -18.50 -15.03 20.18
CA ALA A 15 -17.58 -15.90 19.45
C ALA A 15 -18.25 -16.64 18.27
N PRO A 16 -19.46 -17.25 18.40
CA PRO A 16 -20.11 -17.93 17.28
C PRO A 16 -20.38 -17.01 16.08
N VAL A 17 -20.66 -15.72 16.33
CA VAL A 17 -20.87 -14.73 15.27
C VAL A 17 -19.56 -14.45 14.54
N PHE A 18 -18.46 -14.30 15.27
CA PHE A 18 -17.15 -14.03 14.66
C PHE A 18 -16.63 -15.22 13.83
N GLU A 19 -16.86 -16.45 14.31
CA GLU A 19 -16.52 -17.66 13.55
C GLU A 19 -17.40 -17.81 12.30
N ALA A 20 -18.68 -17.39 12.36
CA ALA A 20 -19.56 -17.44 11.20
C ALA A 20 -19.18 -16.43 10.10
N ILE A 21 -18.67 -15.24 10.46
CA ILE A 21 -18.40 -14.16 9.49
C ILE A 21 -16.93 -14.04 9.07
N GLY A 22 -16.02 -14.79 9.69
CA GLY A 22 -14.59 -14.58 9.49
C GLY A 22 -13.77 -15.85 9.63
N SER A 23 -12.73 -15.96 8.81
CA SER A 23 -11.74 -17.04 8.88
C SER A 23 -10.83 -17.03 10.12
N ARG A 24 -10.85 -15.93 10.88
CA ARG A 24 -10.05 -15.72 12.09
C ARG A 24 -10.55 -14.49 12.84
N ALA A 25 -10.60 -14.55 14.17
CA ALA A 25 -10.79 -13.40 15.05
C ALA A 25 -9.52 -13.08 15.84
N VAL A 26 -9.07 -11.83 15.78
CA VAL A 26 -7.92 -11.31 16.53
C VAL A 26 -8.43 -10.37 17.61
N ARG A 27 -7.97 -10.58 18.85
CA ARG A 27 -8.27 -9.72 19.99
C ARG A 27 -7.31 -8.55 19.99
N VAL A 28 -7.86 -7.33 19.95
CA VAL A 28 -7.07 -6.09 19.87
C VAL A 28 -6.93 -5.45 21.25
N SER A 29 -8.05 -5.19 21.93
CA SER A 29 -8.06 -4.60 23.28
C SER A 29 -9.44 -4.73 23.94
N GLU A 30 -9.53 -4.32 25.21
CA GLU A 30 -10.81 -4.19 25.94
C GLU A 30 -11.59 -2.93 25.58
N ARG A 31 -10.95 -1.95 24.91
CA ARG A 31 -11.54 -0.64 24.64
C ARG A 31 -12.35 -0.69 23.34
N PRO A 32 -13.66 -0.40 23.37
CA PRO A 32 -14.47 -0.33 22.16
C PRO A 32 -13.88 0.65 21.13
N GLY A 33 -13.86 0.23 19.86
CA GLY A 33 -13.38 1.04 18.73
C GLY A 33 -11.91 0.83 18.36
N ASP A 34 -11.07 0.24 19.22
CA ASP A 34 -9.65 0.02 18.89
C ASP A 34 -9.45 -0.92 17.70
N GLY A 35 -10.34 -1.91 17.53
CA GLY A 35 -10.32 -2.78 16.35
C GLY A 35 -10.52 -2.01 15.04
N HIS A 36 -11.40 -1.00 15.03
CA HIS A 36 -11.61 -0.13 13.88
C HIS A 36 -10.40 0.79 13.64
N ARG A 37 -9.85 1.40 14.71
CA ARG A 37 -8.65 2.26 14.60
C ARG A 37 -7.45 1.48 14.06
N LEU A 38 -7.25 0.25 14.54
CA LEU A 38 -6.20 -0.63 14.04
C LEU A 38 -6.43 -0.98 12.56
N LYS A 39 -7.68 -1.25 12.17
CA LYS A 39 -7.99 -1.53 10.76
C LYS A 39 -7.68 -0.33 9.87
N LEU A 40 -8.04 0.88 10.30
CA LEU A 40 -7.74 2.10 9.56
C LEU A 40 -6.24 2.32 9.44
N ALA A 41 -5.48 2.17 10.53
CA ALA A 41 -4.03 2.30 10.51
C ALA A 41 -3.37 1.26 9.57
N ALA A 42 -3.80 0.00 9.65
CA ALA A 42 -3.31 -1.07 8.78
C ALA A 42 -3.63 -0.80 7.30
N ASN A 43 -4.86 -0.38 6.99
CA ASN A 43 -5.25 -0.04 5.62
C ASN A 43 -4.47 1.18 5.10
N ALA A 44 -4.29 2.22 5.91
CA ALA A 44 -3.50 3.39 5.53
C ALA A 44 -2.05 3.02 5.21
N TRP A 45 -1.43 2.16 6.03
CA TRP A 45 -0.10 1.64 5.78
C TRP A 45 -0.01 0.85 4.47
N VAL A 46 -0.90 -0.13 4.26
CA VAL A 46 -0.96 -0.93 3.02
C VAL A 46 -1.11 -0.03 1.79
N LEU A 47 -2.06 0.91 1.82
CA LEU A 47 -2.29 1.83 0.72
C LEU A 47 -1.04 2.67 0.41
N SER A 48 -0.36 3.14 1.46
CA SER A 48 0.84 3.98 1.31
C SER A 48 1.98 3.22 0.64
N ILE A 49 2.27 1.99 1.09
CA ILE A 49 3.35 1.18 0.51
C ILE A 49 3.00 0.76 -0.92
N THR A 50 1.75 0.37 -1.20
CA THR A 50 1.34 -0.02 -2.55
C THR A 50 1.44 1.14 -3.53
N ALA A 51 1.00 2.33 -3.13
CA ALA A 51 1.09 3.52 -3.97
C ALA A 51 2.56 3.89 -4.25
N ALA A 52 3.42 3.87 -3.23
CA ALA A 52 4.85 4.15 -3.39
C ALA A 52 5.52 3.12 -4.33
N THR A 53 5.25 1.82 -4.14
CA THR A 53 5.78 0.77 -5.02
C THR A 53 5.32 0.97 -6.46
N ALA A 54 4.03 1.22 -6.68
CA ALA A 54 3.49 1.45 -8.03
C ALA A 54 4.13 2.67 -8.71
N GLN A 55 4.34 3.76 -7.97
CA GLN A 55 5.03 4.96 -8.46
C GLN A 55 6.48 4.67 -8.86
N SER A 56 7.22 3.91 -8.06
CA SER A 56 8.60 3.55 -8.37
C SER A 56 8.71 2.64 -9.58
N VAL A 57 7.83 1.63 -9.71
CA VAL A 57 7.78 0.75 -10.89
C VAL A 57 7.50 1.58 -12.14
N ARG A 58 6.47 2.44 -12.10
CA ARG A 58 6.12 3.28 -13.24
C ARG A 58 7.24 4.25 -13.62
N LEU A 59 7.94 4.82 -12.65
CA LEU A 59 9.09 5.69 -12.90
C LEU A 59 10.23 4.93 -13.60
N ALA A 60 10.50 3.69 -13.20
CA ALA A 60 11.50 2.85 -13.87
C ALA A 60 11.09 2.54 -15.32
N GLU A 61 9.82 2.17 -15.54
CA GLU A 61 9.26 1.93 -16.89
C GLU A 61 9.38 3.18 -17.78
N ASP A 62 8.99 4.35 -17.30
CA ASP A 62 9.07 5.62 -18.06
C ASP A 62 10.52 6.01 -18.40
N LEU A 63 11.50 5.55 -17.62
CA LEU A 63 12.93 5.74 -17.87
C LEU A 63 13.54 4.63 -18.73
N GLY A 64 12.78 3.60 -19.10
CA GLY A 64 13.28 2.42 -19.82
C GLY A 64 14.25 1.57 -18.99
N LEU A 65 14.13 1.62 -17.66
CA LEU A 65 14.98 0.89 -16.71
C LEU A 65 14.21 -0.31 -16.16
N ASP A 66 14.90 -1.44 -16.03
CA ASP A 66 14.41 -2.57 -15.23
C ASP A 66 14.95 -2.44 -13.78
N SER A 67 14.31 -3.12 -12.83
CA SER A 67 14.78 -3.21 -11.46
C SER A 67 15.06 -4.67 -11.06
N PRO A 68 16.20 -5.25 -11.51
CA PRO A 68 16.65 -6.57 -11.07
C PRO A 68 16.78 -6.64 -9.54
N TYR A 69 17.10 -5.50 -8.91
CA TYR A 69 17.22 -5.39 -7.48
C TYR A 69 15.88 -5.56 -6.75
N ALA A 70 14.80 -4.96 -7.26
CA ALA A 70 13.46 -5.15 -6.71
C ALA A 70 12.98 -6.60 -6.88
N GLN A 71 13.30 -7.24 -8.01
CA GLN A 71 12.98 -8.66 -8.22
C GLN A 71 13.78 -9.58 -7.27
N LEU A 72 15.10 -9.37 -7.16
CA LEU A 72 15.96 -10.15 -6.28
C LEU A 72 15.52 -10.04 -4.81
N LYS A 73 15.24 -8.82 -4.33
CA LYS A 73 14.79 -8.60 -2.95
C LYS A 73 13.36 -9.09 -2.74
N GLY A 74 12.48 -8.92 -3.71
CA GLY A 74 11.11 -9.43 -3.66
C GLY A 74 11.07 -10.96 -3.55
N SER A 75 11.82 -11.67 -4.40
CA SER A 75 11.95 -13.13 -4.32
C SER A 75 12.53 -13.58 -2.99
N ALA A 76 13.66 -13.01 -2.55
CA ALA A 76 14.26 -13.36 -1.25
C ALA A 76 13.27 -13.15 -0.08
N MET A 77 12.48 -12.08 -0.09
CA MET A 77 11.45 -11.84 0.92
C MET A 77 10.32 -12.86 0.88
N ILE A 78 9.88 -13.29 -0.31
CA ILE A 78 8.88 -14.37 -0.48
C ILE A 78 9.42 -15.68 0.09
N ASP A 79 10.70 -15.95 -0.09
CA ASP A 79 11.40 -17.14 0.44
C ASP A 79 11.76 -17.02 1.94
N GLY A 80 11.43 -15.89 2.58
CA GLY A 80 11.67 -15.65 4.01
C GLY A 80 13.10 -15.24 4.35
N GLU A 81 13.91 -14.86 3.36
CA GLU A 81 15.29 -14.44 3.51
C GLU A 81 15.40 -12.91 3.58
N TYR A 82 16.10 -12.41 4.61
CA TYR A 82 16.31 -10.98 4.83
C TYR A 82 17.80 -10.61 4.87
N PRO A 83 18.56 -10.86 3.80
CA PRO A 83 19.99 -10.58 3.78
C PRO A 83 20.23 -9.05 3.86
N PRO A 84 21.01 -8.57 4.85
CA PRO A 84 21.30 -7.16 5.02
C PRO A 84 22.05 -6.65 3.78
N ALA A 85 21.54 -5.57 3.17
CA ALA A 85 22.11 -5.05 1.92
C ALA A 85 22.36 -3.55 1.90
N PHE A 86 21.82 -2.78 2.86
CA PHE A 86 22.00 -1.33 2.91
C PHE A 86 22.17 -0.82 4.33
N PRO A 87 23.26 -0.09 4.63
CA PRO A 87 23.37 0.74 5.83
C PRO A 87 22.36 1.89 5.77
N ALA A 88 21.67 2.18 6.87
CA ALA A 88 20.61 3.19 6.95
C ALA A 88 21.02 4.60 6.48
N GLY A 89 22.31 4.95 6.57
CA GLY A 89 22.84 6.22 6.06
C GLY A 89 22.80 6.37 4.54
N GLY A 90 22.87 5.27 3.78
CA GLY A 90 22.71 5.28 2.32
C GLY A 90 21.28 5.60 1.90
N ALA A 91 20.30 4.96 2.56
CA ALA A 91 18.88 5.12 2.26
C ALA A 91 18.40 6.58 2.38
N ALA A 92 18.92 7.36 3.34
CA ALA A 92 18.56 8.76 3.51
C ALA A 92 19.07 9.66 2.36
N LYS A 93 20.26 9.38 1.83
CA LYS A 93 20.82 10.10 0.68
C LYS A 93 20.00 9.81 -0.58
N ASP A 94 19.68 8.53 -0.80
CA ASP A 94 18.99 8.06 -1.99
C ASP A 94 17.54 8.59 -2.05
N ALA A 95 16.84 8.61 -0.90
CA ALA A 95 15.50 9.22 -0.81
C ALA A 95 15.47 10.71 -1.24
N GLY A 96 16.55 11.46 -0.95
CA GLY A 96 16.70 12.83 -1.43
C GLY A 96 16.85 12.93 -2.96
N GLN A 97 17.56 11.96 -3.57
CA GLN A 97 17.74 11.88 -5.02
C GLN A 97 16.45 11.44 -5.74
N ASP A 98 15.69 10.50 -5.16
CA ASP A 98 14.41 10.02 -5.68
C ASP A 98 13.40 11.16 -5.81
N MET A 99 13.25 11.98 -4.76
CA MET A 99 12.35 13.14 -4.79
C MET A 99 12.75 14.16 -5.86
N ALA A 100 14.05 14.32 -6.14
CA ALA A 100 14.54 15.19 -7.21
C ALA A 100 14.29 14.61 -8.61
N ALA A 101 14.33 13.28 -8.76
CA ALA A 101 13.97 12.59 -10.01
C ALA A 101 12.46 12.69 -10.29
N VAL A 102 11.63 12.38 -9.28
CA VAL A 102 10.15 12.48 -9.38
C VAL A 102 9.74 13.89 -9.80
N LYS A 103 10.29 14.94 -9.17
CA LYS A 103 10.00 16.33 -9.57
C LYS A 103 10.35 16.62 -11.03
N ARG A 104 11.48 16.11 -11.54
CA ARG A 104 11.92 16.30 -12.92
C ARG A 104 11.06 15.57 -13.94
N VAL A 105 10.58 14.36 -13.63
CA VAL A 105 9.64 13.63 -14.50
C VAL A 105 8.28 14.32 -14.51
N PHE A 106 7.79 14.75 -13.34
CA PHE A 106 6.50 15.45 -13.23
C PHE A 106 6.48 16.81 -13.96
N HIS A 107 7.61 17.53 -14.02
CA HIS A 107 7.72 18.78 -14.79
C HIS A 107 7.79 18.54 -16.31
N ARG A 108 8.35 17.41 -16.75
CA ARG A 108 8.41 17.02 -18.17
C ARG A 108 7.06 16.59 -18.71
N GLY A 109 6.25 15.92 -17.89
CA GLY A 109 4.87 15.54 -18.22
C GLY A 109 3.89 16.70 -18.38
N LYS A 110 4.21 17.91 -17.88
CA LYS A 110 3.38 19.11 -18.05
C LYS A 110 3.66 19.88 -19.36
N GLY A 111 4.57 19.40 -20.21
CA GLY A 111 4.98 20.05 -21.45
C GLY A 111 4.21 19.66 -22.72
N SER A 112 3.21 18.78 -22.63
CA SER A 112 2.37 18.39 -23.79
C SER A 112 0.89 18.46 -23.43
N SER A 113 0.40 19.68 -23.20
CA SER A 113 -1.03 19.95 -23.08
C SER A 113 -1.63 20.13 -24.48
N THR A 114 -2.06 19.04 -25.08
CA THR A 114 -3.25 19.05 -25.96
C THR A 114 -4.14 17.92 -25.47
N VAL A 115 -4.91 18.21 -24.42
CA VAL A 115 -5.98 17.32 -23.96
C VAL A 115 -7.12 17.50 -24.96
N ASP A 116 -7.29 16.52 -25.86
CA ASP A 116 -8.49 16.44 -26.70
C ASP A 116 -9.69 16.14 -25.80
N SER A 117 -10.72 16.97 -25.94
CA SER A 117 -11.98 16.99 -25.20
C SER A 117 -12.83 15.70 -25.26
N LYS A 118 -12.35 14.62 -25.88
CA LYS A 118 -13.12 13.39 -26.12
C LYS A 118 -13.01 12.34 -25.01
N ASP A 119 -12.05 12.43 -24.09
CA ASP A 119 -11.82 11.40 -23.07
C ASP A 119 -12.73 11.48 -21.83
N HIS A 120 -13.50 12.57 -21.68
CA HIS A 120 -14.38 12.74 -20.52
C HIS A 120 -15.62 11.82 -20.51
N ASP A 121 -16.05 11.30 -21.66
CA ASP A 121 -17.26 10.46 -21.75
C ASP A 121 -17.04 8.98 -21.42
N ARG A 122 -15.78 8.51 -21.33
CA ARG A 122 -15.50 7.08 -21.16
C ARG A 122 -15.51 6.60 -19.71
N ILE A 123 -15.40 7.50 -18.73
CA ILE A 123 -15.31 7.14 -17.29
C ILE A 123 -16.71 7.07 -16.63
N ARG A 124 -17.76 7.64 -17.24
CA ARG A 124 -19.13 7.59 -16.68
C ARG A 124 -19.88 6.28 -16.94
N GLY A 125 -19.42 5.45 -17.88
CA GLY A 125 -20.12 4.20 -18.25
C GLY A 125 -19.77 2.95 -17.42
N ALA A 126 -18.78 3.02 -16.53
CA ALA A 126 -18.25 1.84 -15.83
C ALA A 126 -18.74 1.70 -14.37
N VAL A 127 -19.63 2.57 -13.91
CA VAL A 127 -20.22 2.54 -12.55
C VAL A 127 -21.74 2.59 -12.65
N THR A 128 -22.34 1.70 -13.45
CA THR A 128 -23.73 1.26 -13.28
C THR A 128 -23.91 -0.07 -14.02
N VAL A 129 -23.60 -1.19 -13.37
CA VAL A 129 -24.34 -2.47 -13.43
C VAL A 129 -24.14 -3.17 -12.10
#